data_AF-A0A8W8J9G2-F1
#
_entry.id   AF-A0A8W8J9G2-F1
#
_cell.length_a   1.000
_cell.length_b   1.000
_cell.length_c   1.000
_cell.angle_alpha   90.00
_cell.angle_beta   90.00
_cell.angle_gamma   90.00
#
_symmetry.space_group_name_H-M   'P 1'
#
loop_
_entity.id
_entity.type
_entity.pdbx_description
1 polymer ?
#
loop_
_entity_poly.entity_id
_entity_poly.type
_entity_poly.pdbx_seq_one_letter_code
_entity_poly.pdbx_strand_id
1 'polypeptide(L)'
;GMYAMESEDIHPFRRCLCDINYSRSPSRFPMNTAFLEGWGLYSEFLGEELDLYEDNYSLFGRYCMEMLRAVRLVVDPGIHAFGWSFDQALDFMIEKTFMDPKMLEVECKRYVTFPGQACAYKVGELKLKQLRKKAKSALGDKFDIKDFHDVVLQCGAVPLKFLEYEVNEYIKEELETLMTLESLED
;
A
#
# COMPACT_ATOMS: atom_id res chain seq x y z
N GLY A 1 -2.57 2.05 15.16
CA GLY A 1 -1.46 1.19 15.64
C GLY A 1 -0.89 1.70 16.94
N MET A 2 -0.19 2.85 16.90
CA MET A 2 0.62 3.35 18.03
C MET A 2 -0.20 3.78 19.27
N TYR A 3 -1.31 4.50 19.09
CA TYR A 3 -2.20 4.93 20.18
C TYR A 3 -2.71 3.76 21.06
N ALA A 4 -3.03 2.62 20.44
CA ALA A 4 -3.52 1.46 21.16
C ALA A 4 -2.43 0.74 21.97
N MET A 5 -1.16 0.89 21.59
CA MET A 5 -0.01 0.33 22.33
C MET A 5 0.39 1.18 23.53
N GLU A 6 0.20 2.51 23.44
CA GLU A 6 0.62 3.50 24.44
C GLU A 6 -0.49 3.84 25.46
N SER A 7 -1.76 3.58 25.13
CA SER A 7 -2.88 3.85 26.04
C SER A 7 -2.94 2.83 27.19
N GLU A 8 -2.76 3.32 28.42
CA GLU A 8 -2.83 2.51 29.64
C GLU A 8 -4.23 1.94 29.91
N ASP A 9 -5.26 2.62 29.40
CA ASP A 9 -6.68 2.34 29.61
C ASP A 9 -7.18 1.12 28.82
N ILE A 10 -6.40 0.68 27.83
CA ILE A 10 -6.75 -0.44 26.96
C ILE A 10 -6.22 -1.74 27.57
N HIS A 11 -7.07 -2.75 27.72
CA HIS A 11 -6.71 -4.05 28.29
C HIS A 11 -5.52 -4.69 27.53
N PRO A 12 -4.53 -5.33 28.20
CA PRO A 12 -3.30 -5.86 27.58
C PRO A 12 -3.51 -6.72 26.33
N PHE A 13 -4.61 -7.47 26.27
CA PHE A 13 -5.01 -8.27 25.10
C PHE A 13 -5.22 -7.44 23.82
N ARG A 14 -5.65 -6.17 23.94
CA ARG A 14 -5.80 -5.21 22.84
C ARG A 14 -4.55 -4.34 22.62
N ARG A 15 -3.65 -4.24 23.62
CA ARG A 15 -2.34 -3.58 23.51
C ARG A 15 -1.33 -4.43 22.72
N CYS A 16 -1.28 -5.73 23.01
CA CYS A 16 -0.36 -6.67 22.37
C CYS A 16 -1.06 -7.48 21.26
N LEU A 17 -1.48 -6.78 20.20
CA LEU A 17 -1.95 -7.42 18.98
C LEU A 17 -0.73 -7.95 18.21
N CYS A 18 -0.36 -9.19 18.50
CA CYS A 18 0.56 -9.94 17.63
C CYS A 18 -0.24 -10.45 16.44
N ASP A 19 -0.20 -9.69 15.34
CA ASP A 19 -1.01 -9.89 14.13
C ASP A 19 -0.45 -10.95 13.17
N ILE A 20 0.69 -11.55 13.51
CA ILE A 20 1.34 -12.62 12.74
C ILE A 20 0.82 -14.03 13.12
N ASN A 21 -0.13 -14.16 14.06
CA ASN A 21 -0.65 -15.46 14.48
C ASN A 21 -1.93 -15.85 13.73
N TYR A 22 -1.76 -16.29 12.48
CA TYR A 22 -2.83 -16.70 11.56
C TYR A 22 -3.67 -17.89 12.06
N SER A 23 -3.15 -18.69 13.01
CA SER A 23 -3.87 -19.83 13.60
C SER A 23 -5.08 -19.44 14.45
N ARG A 24 -5.25 -18.13 14.75
CA ARG A 24 -6.35 -17.61 15.57
C ARG A 24 -7.52 -17.02 14.76
N SER A 25 -7.58 -17.28 13.45
CA SER A 25 -8.79 -17.03 12.65
C SER A 25 -9.91 -18.01 13.10
N PRO A 26 -11.17 -17.58 13.34
CA PRO A 26 -11.79 -16.33 12.90
C PRO A 26 -11.81 -15.21 13.96
N SER A 27 -11.23 -15.42 15.14
CA SER A 27 -11.22 -14.41 16.22
C SER A 27 -10.32 -13.21 15.94
N ARG A 28 -9.51 -13.26 14.87
CA ARG A 28 -8.64 -12.19 14.36
C ARG A 28 -8.66 -12.21 12.84
N PHE A 29 -9.05 -11.10 12.21
CA PHE A 29 -8.93 -10.94 10.76
C PHE A 29 -7.45 -10.76 10.39
N PRO A 30 -6.94 -11.43 9.34
CA PRO A 30 -5.56 -11.26 8.90
C PRO A 30 -5.35 -9.80 8.48
N MET A 31 -4.30 -9.16 9.00
CA MET A 31 -3.90 -7.85 8.48
C MET A 31 -3.39 -8.04 7.05
N ASN A 32 -4.09 -7.45 6.09
CA ASN A 32 -3.66 -7.42 4.71
C ASN A 32 -2.62 -6.31 4.53
N THR A 33 -1.35 -6.64 4.83
CA THR A 33 -0.21 -5.71 4.79
C THR A 33 -0.08 -5.00 3.45
N ALA A 34 -0.34 -5.70 2.34
CA ALA A 34 -0.28 -5.10 1.02
C ALA A 34 -1.35 -4.00 0.83
N PHE A 35 -2.56 -4.19 1.37
CA PHE A 35 -3.56 -3.13 1.34
C PHE A 35 -3.14 -1.94 2.21
N LEU A 36 -2.79 -2.21 3.47
CA LEU A 36 -2.50 -1.16 4.45
C LEU A 36 -1.29 -0.30 4.05
N GLU A 37 -0.17 -0.97 3.77
CA GLU A 37 1.06 -0.29 3.38
C GLU A 37 0.94 0.33 1.99
N GLY A 38 0.22 -0.35 1.09
CA GLY A 38 -0.09 0.18 -0.24
C GLY A 38 -0.92 1.45 -0.19
N TRP A 39 -1.93 1.51 0.68
CA TRP A 39 -2.74 2.71 0.90
C TRP A 39 -1.93 3.86 1.47
N GLY A 40 -1.03 3.59 2.43
CA GLY A 40 -0.12 4.60 2.98
C GLY A 40 0.72 5.24 1.89
N LEU A 41 1.39 4.43 1.08
CA LEU A 41 2.19 4.89 -0.04
C LEU A 41 1.36 5.59 -1.14
N TYR A 42 0.16 5.09 -1.41
CA TYR A 42 -0.76 5.73 -2.35
C TYR A 42 -1.17 7.12 -1.84
N SER A 43 -1.35 7.28 -0.54
CA SER A 43 -1.65 8.57 0.09
C SER A 43 -0.47 9.55 0.02
N GLU A 44 0.77 9.06 0.16
CA GLU A 44 1.97 9.89 -0.10
C GLU A 44 1.99 10.39 -1.56
N PHE A 45 1.64 9.53 -2.52
CA PHE A 45 1.49 9.95 -3.92
C PHE A 45 0.37 10.99 -4.10
N LEU A 46 -0.77 10.85 -3.43
CA LEU A 46 -1.85 11.85 -3.48
C LEU A 46 -1.40 13.21 -2.95
N GLY A 47 -0.43 13.26 -2.04
CA GLY A 47 0.11 14.52 -1.54
C GLY A 47 0.66 15.43 -2.64
N GLU A 48 1.17 14.85 -3.73
CA GLU A 48 1.60 15.61 -4.92
C GLU A 48 0.42 16.17 -5.70
N GLU A 49 -0.66 15.40 -5.86
CA GLU A 49 -1.87 15.86 -6.54
C GLU A 49 -2.67 16.91 -5.73
N LEU A 50 -2.43 16.96 -4.42
CA LEU A 50 -3.05 17.90 -3.48
C LEU A 50 -2.16 19.11 -3.17
N ASP A 51 -1.02 19.27 -3.85
CA ASP A 51 -0.04 20.34 -3.64
C ASP A 51 0.45 20.45 -2.18
N LEU A 52 0.58 19.32 -1.46
CA LEU A 52 1.06 19.29 -0.07
C LEU A 52 2.59 19.41 0.06
N TYR A 53 3.31 19.23 -1.04
CA TYR A 53 4.77 19.37 -1.08
C TYR A 53 5.14 20.78 -1.51
N GLU A 54 5.28 21.69 -0.53
CA GLU A 54 5.45 23.13 -0.75
C GLU A 54 6.75 23.50 -1.49
N ASP A 55 7.80 22.67 -1.38
CA ASP A 55 9.10 22.95 -1.97
C ASP A 55 9.80 21.69 -2.55
N ASN A 56 10.84 21.93 -3.35
CA ASN A 56 11.63 20.86 -3.98
C ASN A 56 12.31 19.92 -2.97
N TYR A 57 12.61 20.37 -1.74
CA TYR A 57 13.19 19.51 -0.71
C TYR A 57 12.15 18.56 -0.12
N SER A 58 10.91 19.02 0.09
CA SER A 58 9.80 18.17 0.54
C SER A 58 9.46 17.09 -0.50
N LEU A 59 9.45 17.46 -1.79
CA LEU A 59 9.25 16.52 -2.90
C LEU A 59 10.43 15.55 -3.04
N PHE A 60 11.67 16.05 -2.91
CA PHE A 60 12.87 15.22 -2.89
C PHE A 60 12.83 14.20 -1.73
N GLY A 61 12.41 14.61 -0.54
CA GLY A 61 12.24 13.73 0.61
C GLY A 61 11.25 12.60 0.35
N ARG A 62 10.10 12.92 -0.27
CA ARG A 62 9.14 11.91 -0.71
C ARG A 62 9.78 10.93 -1.70
N TYR A 63 10.48 11.42 -2.73
CA TYR A 63 11.12 10.53 -3.71
C TYR A 63 12.19 9.63 -3.08
N CYS A 64 12.99 10.14 -2.15
CA CYS A 64 13.93 9.31 -1.38
C CYS A 64 13.20 8.17 -0.65
N MET A 65 12.04 8.46 -0.05
CA MET A 65 11.24 7.45 0.64
C MET A 65 10.58 6.46 -0.33
N GLU A 66 10.09 6.92 -1.47
CA GLU A 66 9.52 6.07 -2.53
C GLU A 66 10.59 5.13 -3.12
N MET A 67 11.81 5.64 -3.37
CA MET A 67 12.96 4.84 -3.83
C MET A 67 13.28 3.71 -2.85
N LEU A 68 13.28 3.97 -1.54
CA LEU A 68 13.52 2.93 -0.54
C LEU A 68 12.49 1.79 -0.65
N ARG A 69 11.20 2.10 -0.85
CA ARG A 69 10.17 1.05 -1.01
C ARG A 69 10.22 0.36 -2.38
N ALA A 70 10.70 1.05 -3.41
CA ALA A 70 10.96 0.42 -4.71
C ALA A 70 12.12 -0.59 -4.61
N VAL A 71 13.21 -0.23 -3.91
CA VAL A 71 14.36 -1.12 -3.68
C VAL A 71 13.95 -2.39 -2.93
N ARG A 72 12.99 -2.31 -2.01
CA ARG A 72 12.43 -3.50 -1.32
C ARG A 72 11.87 -4.56 -2.28
N LEU A 73 11.28 -4.17 -3.42
CA LEU A 73 10.81 -5.12 -4.44
C LEU A 73 11.92 -5.87 -5.15
N VAL A 74 13.15 -5.35 -5.12
CA VAL A 74 14.31 -6.00 -5.74
C VAL A 74 15.04 -6.85 -4.71
N VAL A 75 15.31 -6.27 -3.54
CA VAL A 75 16.14 -6.89 -2.51
C VAL A 75 15.47 -8.12 -1.88
N ASP A 76 14.17 -8.05 -1.58
CA ASP A 76 13.47 -9.16 -0.92
C ASP A 76 13.42 -10.42 -1.82
N PRO A 77 12.99 -10.36 -3.10
CA PRO A 77 13.16 -11.48 -4.02
C PRO A 77 14.63 -11.81 -4.30
N GLY A 78 15.50 -10.81 -4.34
CA GLY A 78 16.94 -10.99 -4.48
C GLY A 78 17.48 -12.00 -3.47
N ILE A 79 17.19 -11.78 -2.19
CA ILE A 79 17.56 -12.66 -1.08
C ILE A 79 16.83 -14.01 -1.18
N HIS A 80 15.50 -13.99 -1.29
CA HIS A 80 14.67 -15.18 -1.04
C HIS A 80 14.43 -16.07 -2.26
N ALA A 81 14.62 -15.56 -3.47
CA ALA A 81 14.36 -16.29 -4.72
C ALA A 81 15.59 -16.36 -5.65
N PHE A 82 16.45 -15.33 -5.64
CA PHE A 82 17.62 -15.25 -6.53
C PHE A 82 18.96 -15.54 -5.84
N GLY A 83 18.95 -15.89 -4.55
CA GLY A 83 20.13 -16.35 -3.82
C GLY A 83 21.15 -15.25 -3.52
N TRP A 84 20.74 -13.98 -3.45
CA TRP A 84 21.63 -12.89 -3.04
C TRP A 84 22.09 -13.09 -1.60
N SER A 85 23.38 -12.85 -1.36
CA SER A 85 23.93 -12.73 -0.02
C SER A 85 23.44 -11.45 0.68
N PHE A 86 23.56 -11.42 2.01
CA PHE A 86 23.27 -10.24 2.81
C PHE A 86 24.05 -9.00 2.34
N ASP A 87 25.35 -9.18 2.05
CA ASP A 87 26.22 -8.08 1.61
C ASP A 87 25.79 -7.54 0.24
N GLN A 88 25.47 -8.42 -0.72
CA GLN A 88 24.95 -8.00 -2.03
C GLN A 88 23.64 -7.21 -1.91
N ALA A 89 22.73 -7.67 -1.03
CA ALA A 89 21.49 -6.97 -0.75
C ALA A 89 21.74 -5.58 -0.12
N LEU A 90 22.62 -5.51 0.88
CA LEU A 90 22.96 -4.25 1.56
C LEU A 90 23.67 -3.27 0.61
N ASP A 91 24.65 -3.73 -0.16
CA ASP A 91 25.37 -2.92 -1.14
C ASP A 91 24.41 -2.34 -2.18
N PHE A 92 23.46 -3.15 -2.67
CA PHE A 92 22.43 -2.66 -3.58
C PHE A 92 21.56 -1.57 -2.94
N MET A 93 21.16 -1.72 -1.68
CA MET A 93 20.40 -0.68 -0.98
C MET A 93 21.20 0.61 -0.81
N ILE A 94 22.49 0.52 -0.47
CA ILE A 94 23.38 1.67 -0.31
C ILE A 94 23.59 2.38 -1.65
N GLU A 95 23.77 1.64 -2.75
CA GLU A 95 23.97 2.21 -4.08
C GLU A 95 22.70 2.91 -4.61
N LYS A 96 21.52 2.36 -4.31
CA LYS A 96 20.25 2.82 -4.89
C LYS A 96 19.46 3.79 -4.02
N THR A 97 19.88 4.07 -2.79
CA THR A 97 19.16 4.98 -1.89
C THR A 97 20.08 6.00 -1.26
N PHE A 98 19.51 7.12 -0.80
CA PHE A 98 20.25 8.17 -0.09
C PHE A 98 20.13 8.04 1.44
N MET A 99 19.92 6.81 1.93
CA MET A 99 19.67 6.54 3.35
C MET A 99 20.97 6.23 4.11
N ASP A 100 20.96 6.45 5.42
CA ASP A 100 22.08 6.11 6.30
C ASP A 100 22.39 4.59 6.23
N PRO A 101 23.63 4.18 5.90
CA PRO A 101 24.00 2.77 5.79
C PRO A 101 23.69 1.94 7.03
N LYS A 102 23.78 2.52 8.24
CA LYS A 102 23.44 1.80 9.47
C LYS A 102 21.95 1.48 9.55
N MET A 103 21.09 2.39 9.10
CA MET A 103 19.65 2.13 9.00
C MET A 103 19.36 1.06 7.95
N LEU A 104 20.03 1.12 6.79
CA LEU A 104 19.91 0.13 5.72
C LEU A 104 20.32 -1.27 6.18
N GLU A 105 21.37 -1.38 7.00
CA GLU A 105 21.80 -2.66 7.57
C GLU A 105 20.71 -3.28 8.47
N VAL A 106 20.05 -2.46 9.30
CA VAL A 106 18.94 -2.91 10.17
C VAL A 106 17.74 -3.34 9.33
N GLU A 107 17.39 -2.58 8.29
CA GLU A 107 16.32 -2.93 7.37
C GLU A 107 16.62 -4.20 6.56
N CYS A 108 17.84 -4.36 6.06
CA CYS A 108 18.27 -5.57 5.35
C CYS A 108 18.15 -6.80 6.25
N LYS A 109 18.59 -6.70 7.52
CA LYS A 109 18.41 -7.79 8.52
C LYS A 109 16.94 -8.14 8.70
N ARG A 110 16.06 -7.14 8.73
CA ARG A 110 14.61 -7.36 8.80
C ARG A 110 14.10 -8.14 7.59
N TYR A 111 14.54 -7.82 6.38
CA TYR A 111 14.09 -8.49 5.15
C TYR A 111 14.50 -9.97 5.12
N VAL A 112 15.69 -10.29 5.64
CA VAL A 112 16.13 -11.69 5.81
C VAL A 112 15.20 -12.46 6.74
N THR A 113 14.76 -11.84 7.83
CA THR A 113 13.92 -12.53 8.85
C THR A 113 12.43 -12.58 8.52
N PHE A 114 11.94 -11.75 7.59
CA PHE A 114 10.52 -11.64 7.28
C PHE A 114 10.25 -11.57 5.76
N PRO A 115 10.35 -12.73 5.06
CA PRO A 115 10.23 -12.79 3.61
C PRO A 115 8.88 -12.28 3.11
N GLY A 116 8.90 -11.47 2.04
CA GLY A 116 7.72 -11.00 1.32
C GLY A 116 7.02 -9.79 1.95
N GLN A 117 7.24 -9.48 3.23
CA GLN A 117 6.61 -8.33 3.89
C GLN A 117 7.07 -7.01 3.26
N ALA A 118 8.35 -6.90 2.94
CA ALA A 118 8.93 -5.69 2.35
C ALA A 118 8.37 -5.38 0.95
N CYS A 119 7.94 -6.42 0.20
CA CYS A 119 7.31 -6.26 -1.10
C CYS A 119 5.88 -5.68 -1.02
N ALA A 120 5.20 -5.88 0.11
CA ALA A 120 3.78 -5.55 0.27
C ALA A 120 3.48 -4.07 0.00
N TYR A 121 4.36 -3.16 0.44
CA TYR A 121 4.25 -1.71 0.25
C TYR A 121 4.00 -1.34 -1.20
N LYS A 122 4.95 -1.70 -2.07
CA LYS A 122 4.96 -1.21 -3.45
C LYS A 122 4.02 -2.01 -4.34
N VAL A 123 3.85 -3.31 -4.09
CA VAL A 123 2.80 -4.15 -4.72
C VAL A 123 1.42 -3.55 -4.45
N GLY A 124 1.14 -3.20 -3.19
CA GLY A 124 -0.12 -2.60 -2.78
C GLY A 124 -0.38 -1.25 -3.46
N GLU A 125 0.58 -0.33 -3.36
CA GLU A 125 0.43 0.99 -3.98
C GLU A 125 0.19 0.88 -5.47
N LEU A 126 0.98 0.05 -6.18
CA LEU A 126 0.88 0.04 -7.62
C LEU A 126 -0.29 -0.79 -8.17
N LYS A 127 -0.88 -1.66 -7.32
CA LYS A 127 -2.24 -2.17 -7.53
C LYS A 127 -3.30 -1.07 -7.36
N LEU A 128 -3.24 -0.24 -6.31
CA LEU A 128 -4.18 0.87 -6.12
C LEU A 128 -4.12 1.88 -7.28
N LYS A 129 -2.91 2.27 -7.71
CA LYS A 129 -2.71 3.12 -8.90
C LYS A 129 -3.28 2.47 -10.17
N GLN A 130 -3.09 1.16 -10.35
CA GLN A 130 -3.66 0.42 -11.48
C GLN A 130 -5.19 0.45 -11.45
N LEU A 131 -5.82 0.20 -10.29
CA LEU A 131 -7.27 0.20 -10.11
C LEU A 131 -7.86 1.59 -10.35
N ARG A 132 -7.23 2.64 -9.80
CA ARG A 132 -7.63 4.03 -10.06
C ARG A 132 -7.58 4.36 -11.56
N LYS A 133 -6.48 4.00 -12.23
CA LYS A 133 -6.33 4.22 -13.67
C LYS A 133 -7.41 3.48 -14.45
N LYS A 134 -7.74 2.24 -14.05
CA LYS A 134 -8.81 1.44 -14.66
C LYS A 134 -10.16 2.13 -14.51
N ALA A 135 -10.54 2.54 -13.30
CA ALA A 135 -11.80 3.24 -13.04
C ALA A 135 -11.90 4.54 -13.83
N LYS A 136 -10.85 5.37 -13.81
CA LYS A 136 -10.78 6.62 -14.58
C LYS A 136 -10.92 6.38 -16.10
N SER A 137 -10.32 5.31 -16.61
CA SER A 137 -10.41 4.98 -18.04
C SER A 137 -11.79 4.47 -18.44
N ALA A 138 -12.49 3.76 -17.55
CA ALA A 138 -13.80 3.20 -17.81
C ALA A 138 -14.93 4.24 -17.69
N LEU A 139 -14.86 5.11 -16.69
CA LEU A 139 -15.92 6.08 -16.37
C LEU A 139 -15.73 7.45 -17.06
N GLY A 140 -14.52 7.74 -17.56
CA GLY A 140 -14.23 8.99 -18.27
C GLY A 140 -14.56 10.22 -17.41
N ASP A 141 -15.38 11.13 -17.95
CA ASP A 141 -15.79 12.38 -17.28
C ASP A 141 -16.67 12.15 -16.05
N LYS A 142 -17.20 10.93 -15.88
CA LYS A 142 -18.03 10.55 -14.72
C LYS A 142 -17.21 10.00 -13.56
N PHE A 143 -15.90 9.84 -13.73
CA PHE A 143 -15.03 9.42 -12.64
C PHE A 143 -14.88 10.51 -11.58
N ASP A 144 -15.36 10.26 -10.36
CA ASP A 144 -14.98 11.01 -9.17
C ASP A 144 -13.94 10.24 -8.34
N ILE A 145 -12.88 10.95 -7.94
CA ILE A 145 -11.84 10.40 -7.07
C ILE A 145 -12.36 10.10 -5.67
N LYS A 146 -13.36 10.85 -5.18
CA LYS A 146 -13.97 10.67 -3.87
C LYS A 146 -14.73 9.36 -3.81
N ASP A 147 -15.57 9.09 -4.81
CA ASP A 147 -16.33 7.84 -4.90
C ASP A 147 -15.38 6.64 -4.97
N PHE A 148 -14.31 6.75 -5.78
CA PHE A 148 -13.27 5.72 -5.81
C PHE A 148 -12.60 5.51 -4.43
N HIS A 149 -12.24 6.59 -3.73
CA HIS A 149 -11.65 6.48 -2.39
C HIS A 149 -12.63 5.91 -1.36
N ASP A 150 -13.92 6.25 -1.45
CA ASP A 150 -14.97 5.71 -0.60
C ASP A 150 -15.09 4.19 -0.78
N VAL A 151 -15.13 3.71 -2.02
CA VAL A 151 -15.13 2.26 -2.31
C VAL A 151 -13.91 1.59 -1.69
N VAL A 152 -12.70 2.12 -1.93
CA VAL A 152 -11.45 1.55 -1.40
C VAL A 152 -11.44 1.50 0.13
N LEU A 153 -11.87 2.57 0.79
CA LEU A 153 -11.81 2.71 2.25
C LEU A 153 -12.91 1.91 2.96
N GLN A 154 -14.11 1.80 2.35
CA GLN A 154 -15.21 1.01 2.89
C GLN A 154 -14.91 -0.49 2.93
N CYS A 155 -14.11 -1.00 1.99
CA CYS A 155 -13.65 -2.39 2.04
C CYS A 155 -12.88 -2.72 3.33
N GLY A 156 -12.17 -1.73 3.91
CA GLY A 156 -11.20 -1.97 4.97
C GLY A 156 -9.97 -2.74 4.50
N ALA A 157 -9.18 -3.28 5.43
CA ALA A 157 -7.94 -3.98 5.13
C ALA A 157 -8.18 -5.38 4.54
N VAL A 158 -8.53 -5.45 3.25
CA VAL A 158 -8.88 -6.68 2.52
C VAL A 158 -7.74 -7.18 1.61
N PRO A 159 -7.79 -8.45 1.15
CA PRO A 159 -6.88 -8.92 0.11
C PRO A 159 -7.02 -8.08 -1.18
N LEU A 160 -5.91 -7.81 -1.88
CA LEU A 160 -5.92 -6.98 -3.09
C LEU A 160 -6.82 -7.51 -4.22
N LYS A 161 -7.05 -8.83 -4.28
CA LYS A 161 -7.99 -9.44 -5.24
C LYS A 161 -9.44 -9.09 -4.92
N PHE A 162 -9.79 -9.01 -3.64
CA PHE A 162 -11.12 -8.61 -3.21
C PHE A 162 -11.32 -7.11 -3.45
N LEU A 163 -10.33 -6.28 -3.14
CA LEU A 163 -10.35 -4.86 -3.50
C LEU A 163 -10.56 -4.65 -5.02
N GLU A 164 -9.88 -5.42 -5.85
CA GLU A 164 -10.09 -5.37 -7.30
C GLU A 164 -11.51 -5.77 -7.71
N TYR A 165 -12.11 -6.75 -7.05
CA TYR A 165 -13.49 -7.13 -7.28
C TYR A 165 -14.44 -5.97 -6.96
N GLU A 166 -14.32 -5.37 -5.77
CA GLU A 166 -15.17 -4.25 -5.34
C GLU A 166 -15.05 -3.04 -6.26
N VAL A 167 -13.84 -2.70 -6.71
CA VAL A 167 -13.64 -1.63 -7.70
C VAL A 167 -14.28 -1.96 -9.05
N ASN A 168 -14.31 -3.23 -9.47
CA ASN A 168 -14.96 -3.62 -10.71
C ASN A 168 -16.49 -3.55 -10.60
N GLU A 169 -17.05 -3.94 -9.47
CA GLU A 169 -18.49 -3.80 -9.22
C GLU A 169 -18.89 -2.33 -9.20
N TYR A 170 -18.13 -1.47 -8.51
CA TYR A 170 -18.32 -0.01 -8.58
C TYR A 170 -18.35 0.52 -10.02
N ILE A 171 -17.35 0.18 -10.84
CA ILE A 171 -17.31 0.63 -12.25
C ILE A 171 -18.56 0.15 -13.01
N LYS A 172 -19.01 -1.08 -12.76
CA LYS A 172 -20.16 -1.67 -13.43
C LYS A 172 -21.45 -0.95 -13.03
N GLU A 173 -21.67 -0.72 -11.75
CA GLU A 173 -22.85 -0.03 -11.21
C GLU A 173 -22.95 1.41 -11.75
N GLU A 174 -21.83 2.13 -11.82
CA GLU A 174 -21.79 3.48 -12.40
C GLU A 174 -22.13 3.46 -13.90
N LEU A 175 -21.60 2.51 -14.66
CA LEU A 175 -21.92 2.38 -16.09
C LEU A 175 -23.40 2.03 -16.34
N GLU A 176 -23.98 1.14 -15.53
CA GLU A 176 -25.41 0.80 -15.61
C GLU A 176 -26.30 2.02 -15.29
N THR A 177 -25.89 2.81 -14.30
CA THR A 177 -26.58 4.06 -13.93
C THR A 177 -26.54 5.06 -15.09
N LEU A 178 -25.41 5.20 -15.77
CA LEU A 178 -25.27 6.07 -16.94
C LEU A 178 -26.16 5.64 -18.11
N MET A 179 -26.18 4.35 -18.43
CA MET A 179 -27.06 3.81 -19.49
C MET A 179 -28.54 4.05 -19.18
N THR A 180 -28.93 3.94 -17.92
CA THR A 180 -30.32 4.18 -17.49
C THR A 180 -30.69 5.66 -17.66
N LEU A 181 -29.80 6.59 -17.30
CA LEU A 181 -30.03 8.03 -17.46
C LEU A 181 -30.14 8.43 -18.94
N GLU A 182 -29.26 7.91 -19.80
CA GLU A 182 -29.33 8.15 -21.25
C GLU A 182 -30.67 7.66 -21.84
N SER A 183 -31.18 6.51 -21.38
CA SER A 183 -32.46 5.95 -21.84
C SER A 183 -33.72 6.71 -21.37
N LEU A 184 -33.58 7.63 -20.40
CA LEU A 184 -34.67 8.47 -19.89
C LEU A 184 -34.69 9.86 -20.54
N GLU A 185 -33.62 10.24 -21.25
CA GLU A 185 -33.52 11.50 -21.98
C GLU A 185 -34.04 11.39 -23.43
N ASP A 186 -34.26 10.16 -23.93
CA ASP A 186 -34.90 9.81 -25.22
C ASP A 186 -36.42 9.58 -25.09
#